data_AF-A0A2D9Z371-F1
#
_entry.id   AF-A0A2D9Z371-F1
#
_cell.length_a   1.000
_cell.length_b   1.000
_cell.length_c   1.000
_cell.angle_alpha   90.00
_cell.angle_beta   90.00
_cell.angle_gamma   90.00
#
_symmetry.space_group_name_H-M   'P 1'
#
loop_
_entity.id
_entity.type
_entity.pdbx_description
1 polymer ?
#
loop_
_entity_poly.entity_id
_entity_poly.type
_entity_poly.pdbx_seq_one_letter_code
_entity_poly.pdbx_strand_id
1 'polypeptide(L)'
;MKRMKTKSISFAVVLAMTATSLLPLHAAPTARETLSRFKPIQSGVDYDQPTAAQAAEAMIESIKVGDSVGYQVSSANGEILRQFMDTNGDQSVDRWSYFKSGVEVYRDIDLDYNGRAENFRWLGPAGIRWGVDSDDDRQIDSWKFISAQEVTQEFVAAAKSRDVARFARLFASDSELARSGFGGAKVASMKEARDDAVQAFANAVTQKTLLPSGVQWVHFSGMYGVLPQGAGGRSQDVFVYDNVIAIVEDGANHRQLVVGAMLESGKAWRLVQFPPALQGAEDSVAASGYFFNSPVVNAGGVGTAPMQGVSEAAQKMLGELERIDKELAQAATPARIAELNDLRAAVLLRLVGAASTADDRSQWVRQFADTVSAAVQSGEFPAGMARLESVVAASADYGAADRAYVKFRLLTAGYSKALSVPEADFDKVQEKWLADLSGFVNQFPASSDAPEALFQLGIAEEFAGNEAQAIKYYAEIGARYGDSPNAAKAEGAKRRLELKGRPLALVAKTLGGKTLDTRSLEGKVVVLHYWASWSEPSVKDMSQLRDLQAKFGNRLSLVGVNVDVDSADAQRVVQQNRYSWSHLYSKGGMESQLANQLGVVSVPMMIVVDATGKVVKTGVHSAELSGILNGLIK
;
A
#
# COMPACT_ATOMS: atom_id res chain seq x y z
N MET A 1 -74.14 10.79 54.06
CA MET A 1 -73.94 11.88 55.04
C MET A 1 -73.17 13.02 54.36
N LYS A 2 -73.76 14.23 54.42
CA LYS A 2 -73.30 15.63 54.13
C LYS A 2 -71.97 15.82 53.36
N ARG A 3 -71.97 16.44 52.15
CA ARG A 3 -71.93 17.90 51.81
C ARG A 3 -70.73 18.61 52.50
N MET A 4 -69.88 19.44 51.86
CA MET A 4 -70.15 20.50 50.87
C MET A 4 -68.83 21.16 50.36
N LYS A 5 -68.82 21.62 49.09
CA LYS A 5 -68.30 22.88 48.46
C LYS A 5 -66.95 23.50 48.94
N THR A 6 -66.04 23.92 48.05
CA THR A 6 -65.97 25.21 47.28
C THR A 6 -64.64 25.26 46.51
N LYS A 7 -64.33 26.06 45.47
CA LYS A 7 -64.97 26.91 44.43
C LYS A 7 -63.82 27.29 43.47
N SER A 8 -64.16 27.54 42.20
CA SER A 8 -63.29 27.98 41.11
C SER A 8 -63.23 29.51 40.98
N ILE A 9 -62.09 30.08 40.53
CA ILE A 9 -61.88 31.40 39.88
C ILE A 9 -60.55 31.26 39.08
N SER A 10 -60.51 31.02 37.76
CA SER A 10 -60.71 31.91 36.58
C SER A 10 -59.81 33.14 36.49
N PHE A 11 -58.96 33.21 35.45
CA PHE A 11 -58.85 34.43 34.66
C PHE A 11 -58.64 34.12 33.18
N ALA A 12 -59.37 34.87 32.35
CA ALA A 12 -59.69 34.60 30.97
C ALA A 12 -58.90 35.47 29.99
N VAL A 13 -58.87 34.95 28.76
CA VAL A 13 -58.63 35.56 27.44
C VAL A 13 -58.77 37.08 27.34
N VAL A 14 -57.80 37.70 26.66
CA VAL A 14 -58.03 38.85 25.76
C VAL A 14 -57.31 38.61 24.44
N LEU A 15 -58.08 38.52 23.36
CA LEU A 15 -57.64 38.62 21.98
C LEU A 15 -58.05 40.01 21.48
N ALA A 16 -57.11 40.83 21.00
CA ALA A 16 -57.41 41.95 20.10
C ALA A 16 -56.16 42.33 19.29
N MET A 17 -56.34 42.38 17.98
CA MET A 17 -55.35 42.64 16.92
C MET A 17 -54.77 44.06 16.97
N THR A 18 -53.46 44.19 16.71
CA THR A 18 -52.87 45.32 15.96
C THR A 18 -51.63 44.87 15.15
N ALA A 19 -51.84 44.80 13.83
CA ALA A 19 -50.93 45.17 12.74
C ALA A 19 -49.43 44.76 12.74
N THR A 20 -49.15 43.82 11.82
CA THR A 20 -48.00 43.81 10.88
C THR A 20 -46.57 43.89 11.43
N SER A 21 -45.95 42.71 11.55
CA SER A 21 -44.77 42.39 10.74
C SER A 21 -44.83 40.91 10.35
N LEU A 22 -45.29 40.65 9.12
CA LEU A 22 -45.02 39.39 8.44
C LEU A 22 -43.50 39.29 8.29
N LEU A 23 -42.84 38.53 9.15
CA LEU A 23 -41.54 37.98 8.78
C LEU A 23 -41.80 37.08 7.57
N PRO A 24 -41.10 37.28 6.44
CA PRO A 24 -41.35 36.48 5.25
C PRO A 24 -41.10 35.01 5.59
N LEU A 25 -41.91 34.12 4.99
CA LEU A 25 -41.49 32.73 4.77
C LEU A 25 -40.03 32.81 4.28
N HIS A 26 -39.08 32.25 5.02
CA HIS A 26 -37.72 32.13 4.51
C HIS A 26 -37.84 31.41 3.16
N ALA A 27 -37.50 32.11 2.08
CA ALA A 27 -37.42 31.51 0.76
C ALA A 27 -36.51 30.29 0.85
N ALA A 28 -36.81 29.23 0.07
CA ALA A 28 -35.90 28.10 -0.03
C ALA A 28 -34.48 28.63 -0.34
N PRO A 29 -33.45 28.13 0.37
CA PRO A 29 -32.10 28.70 0.29
C PRO A 29 -31.64 28.72 -1.17
N THR A 30 -31.08 29.85 -1.62
CA THR A 30 -30.56 29.93 -2.98
C THR A 30 -29.36 29.01 -3.16
N ALA A 31 -29.05 28.61 -4.39
CA ALA A 31 -27.86 27.81 -4.69
C ALA A 31 -26.57 28.49 -4.17
N ARG A 32 -26.48 29.81 -4.31
CA ARG A 32 -25.36 30.62 -3.83
C ARG A 32 -25.22 30.60 -2.31
N GLU A 33 -26.32 30.75 -1.58
CA GLU A 33 -26.30 30.69 -0.11
C GLU A 33 -25.89 29.28 0.35
N THR A 34 -26.45 28.25 -0.28
CA THR A 34 -26.14 26.85 0.01
C THR A 34 -24.66 26.54 -0.21
N LEU A 35 -24.07 26.95 -1.34
CA LEU A 35 -22.65 26.73 -1.66
C LEU A 35 -21.69 27.48 -0.72
N SER A 36 -22.10 28.64 -0.21
CA SER A 36 -21.27 29.43 0.71
C SER A 36 -21.37 28.95 2.16
N ARG A 37 -22.54 28.49 2.59
CA ARG A 37 -22.83 28.01 3.94
C ARG A 37 -22.29 26.61 4.21
N PHE A 38 -22.52 25.67 3.28
CA PHE A 38 -22.21 24.26 3.52
C PHE A 38 -20.87 23.89 2.87
N LYS A 39 -19.88 23.70 3.74
CA LYS A 39 -18.53 23.25 3.40
C LYS A 39 -18.24 21.96 4.17
N PRO A 40 -17.38 21.08 3.64
CA PRO A 40 -16.94 19.89 4.35
C PRO A 40 -16.48 20.24 5.76
N ILE A 41 -16.87 19.41 6.74
CA ILE A 41 -16.42 19.60 8.13
C ILE A 41 -14.91 19.36 8.22
N GLN A 42 -14.43 18.31 7.57
CA GLN A 42 -13.01 17.97 7.54
C GLN A 42 -12.23 18.89 6.58
N SER A 43 -11.07 19.36 7.04
CA SER A 43 -10.19 20.22 6.24
C SER A 43 -9.48 19.44 5.13
N GLY A 44 -9.07 20.15 4.07
CA GLY A 44 -8.27 19.55 2.97
C GLY A 44 -9.06 18.65 2.01
N VAL A 45 -10.39 18.63 2.11
CA VAL A 45 -11.25 18.00 1.10
C VAL A 45 -11.15 18.77 -0.20
N ASP A 46 -10.85 18.06 -1.29
CA ASP A 46 -10.72 18.62 -2.64
C ASP A 46 -12.04 18.41 -3.41
N TYR A 47 -12.79 19.50 -3.57
CA TYR A 47 -14.16 19.53 -4.09
C TYR A 47 -14.38 20.81 -4.91
N ASP A 48 -15.40 20.83 -5.78
CA ASP A 48 -15.67 21.99 -6.63
C ASP A 48 -16.11 23.20 -5.80
N GLN A 49 -15.35 24.28 -5.92
CA GLN A 49 -15.58 25.57 -5.27
C GLN A 49 -15.83 26.64 -6.34
N PRO A 50 -17.06 26.76 -6.85
CA PRO A 50 -17.37 27.74 -7.89
C PRO A 50 -17.12 29.17 -7.40
N THR A 51 -16.66 30.02 -8.32
CA THR A 51 -16.54 31.47 -8.06
C THR A 51 -17.90 32.09 -7.74
N ALA A 52 -17.93 33.28 -7.16
CA ALA A 52 -19.18 33.97 -6.85
C ALA A 52 -20.10 34.18 -8.08
N ALA A 53 -19.51 34.35 -9.28
CA ALA A 53 -20.25 34.44 -10.53
C ALA A 53 -20.88 33.09 -10.92
N GLN A 54 -20.07 32.01 -10.93
CA GLN A 54 -20.55 30.66 -11.22
C GLN A 54 -21.61 30.18 -10.21
N ALA A 55 -21.45 30.53 -8.92
CA ALA A 55 -22.41 30.20 -7.88
C ALA A 55 -23.74 30.97 -8.02
N ALA A 56 -23.74 32.14 -8.67
CA ALA A 56 -24.96 32.88 -8.96
C ALA A 56 -25.78 32.27 -10.10
N GLU A 57 -25.13 31.49 -10.97
CA GLU A 57 -25.76 30.74 -12.08
C GLU A 57 -26.09 29.29 -11.70
N ALA A 58 -25.69 28.85 -10.51
CA ALA A 58 -25.99 27.52 -10.01
C ALA A 58 -27.50 27.35 -9.73
N MET A 59 -28.00 26.14 -9.94
CA MET A 59 -29.39 25.77 -9.69
C MET A 59 -29.50 24.91 -8.45
N ILE A 60 -30.58 25.07 -7.70
CA ILE A 60 -30.94 24.19 -6.58
C ILE A 60 -32.32 23.60 -6.86
N GLU A 61 -32.44 22.29 -6.70
CA GLU A 61 -33.68 21.55 -6.92
C GLU A 61 -33.92 20.53 -5.82
N SER A 62 -35.20 20.26 -5.53
CA SER A 62 -35.57 19.16 -4.65
C SER A 62 -35.48 17.84 -5.40
N ILE A 63 -34.85 16.85 -4.79
CA ILE A 63 -34.63 15.53 -5.38
C ILE A 63 -35.16 14.44 -4.45
N LYS A 64 -35.46 13.29 -5.05
CA LYS A 64 -35.73 12.04 -4.34
C LYS A 64 -34.81 10.96 -4.88
N VAL A 65 -34.05 10.33 -3.99
CA VAL A 65 -33.10 9.26 -4.33
C VAL A 65 -33.43 8.05 -3.46
N GLY A 66 -34.06 7.04 -4.07
CA GLY A 66 -34.68 5.95 -3.31
C GLY A 66 -35.80 6.50 -2.43
N ASP A 67 -35.76 6.19 -1.13
CA ASP A 67 -36.71 6.70 -0.14
C ASP A 67 -36.28 8.04 0.49
N SER A 68 -35.01 8.43 0.30
CA SER A 68 -34.47 9.68 0.83
C SER A 68 -34.91 10.88 -0.02
N VAL A 69 -35.22 12.00 0.64
CA VAL A 69 -35.59 13.27 0.00
C VAL A 69 -34.55 14.34 0.34
N GLY A 70 -34.36 15.32 -0.53
CA GLY A 70 -33.31 16.29 -0.30
C GLY A 70 -33.20 17.37 -1.35
N TYR A 71 -32.07 18.06 -1.36
CA TYR A 71 -31.75 19.11 -2.30
C TYR A 71 -30.45 18.79 -3.05
N GLN A 72 -30.43 19.10 -4.34
CA GLN A 72 -29.24 19.04 -5.18
C GLN A 72 -28.88 20.44 -5.64
N VAL A 73 -27.60 20.79 -5.56
CA VAL A 73 -27.06 22.00 -6.18
C VAL A 73 -26.21 21.60 -7.37
N SER A 74 -26.53 22.15 -8.54
CA SER A 74 -25.82 21.91 -9.80
C SER A 74 -25.31 23.22 -10.40
N SER A 75 -24.19 23.17 -11.10
CA SER A 75 -23.68 24.30 -11.89
C SER A 75 -24.57 24.58 -13.12
N ALA A 76 -24.31 25.70 -13.81
CA ALA A 76 -25.05 26.11 -15.00
C ALA A 76 -25.01 25.08 -16.16
N ASN A 77 -23.94 24.28 -16.24
CA ASN A 77 -23.78 23.19 -17.21
C ASN A 77 -24.36 21.84 -16.71
N GLY A 78 -25.02 21.81 -15.55
CA GLY A 78 -25.69 20.63 -15.02
C GLY A 78 -24.79 19.65 -14.24
N GLU A 79 -23.55 20.02 -13.93
CA GLU A 79 -22.69 19.20 -13.08
C GLU A 79 -23.12 19.34 -11.61
N ILE A 80 -23.21 18.23 -10.90
CA ILE A 80 -23.61 18.23 -9.49
C ILE A 80 -22.44 18.80 -8.67
N LEU A 81 -22.74 19.80 -7.83
CA LEU A 81 -21.81 20.42 -6.91
C LEU A 81 -22.02 19.92 -5.49
N ARG A 82 -23.27 19.84 -5.03
CA ARG A 82 -23.63 19.40 -3.67
C ARG A 82 -24.93 18.60 -3.67
N GLN A 83 -25.08 17.73 -2.67
CA GLN A 83 -26.34 17.06 -2.38
C GLN A 83 -26.55 16.97 -0.87
N PHE A 84 -27.76 17.30 -0.41
CA PHE A 84 -28.14 17.32 1.01
C PHE A 84 -29.40 16.47 1.18
N MET A 85 -29.32 15.41 1.98
CA MET A 85 -30.38 14.40 2.04
C MET A 85 -30.85 14.19 3.47
N ASP A 86 -32.17 14.08 3.60
CA ASP A 86 -32.87 13.44 4.71
C ASP A 86 -33.05 11.96 4.34
N THR A 87 -32.44 11.09 5.12
CA THR A 87 -32.41 9.65 4.88
C THR A 87 -33.30 8.85 5.82
N ASN A 88 -33.83 9.48 6.88
CA ASN A 88 -34.71 8.83 7.86
C ASN A 88 -36.17 9.33 7.81
N GLY A 89 -36.46 10.39 7.06
CA GLY A 89 -37.78 11.00 6.87
C GLY A 89 -38.21 11.96 7.97
N ASP A 90 -37.30 12.43 8.83
CA ASP A 90 -37.59 13.34 9.94
C ASP A 90 -37.61 14.83 9.55
N GLN A 91 -37.43 15.12 8.25
CA GLN A 91 -37.38 16.46 7.66
C GLN A 91 -36.12 17.27 7.99
N SER A 92 -35.09 16.62 8.55
CA SER A 92 -33.77 17.19 8.78
C SER A 92 -32.75 16.56 7.84
N VAL A 93 -31.78 17.35 7.38
CA VAL A 93 -30.68 16.81 6.58
C VAL A 93 -29.72 16.09 7.52
N ASP A 94 -29.42 14.83 7.19
CA ASP A 94 -28.46 13.98 7.92
C ASP A 94 -27.27 13.55 7.05
N ARG A 95 -27.29 13.90 5.76
CA ARG A 95 -26.18 13.62 4.84
C ARG A 95 -25.85 14.81 3.96
N TRP A 96 -24.62 15.29 4.05
CA TRP A 96 -24.07 16.36 3.21
C TRP A 96 -23.00 15.78 2.28
N SER A 97 -23.20 15.92 0.97
CA SER A 97 -22.40 15.29 -0.07
C SER A 97 -21.74 16.34 -0.96
N TYR A 98 -20.47 16.13 -1.29
CA TYR A 98 -19.62 17.09 -2.00
C TYR A 98 -18.98 16.45 -3.22
N PHE A 99 -18.95 17.20 -4.31
CA PHE A 99 -18.59 16.70 -5.63
C PHE A 99 -17.40 17.46 -6.21
N LYS A 100 -16.61 16.77 -7.03
CA LYS A 100 -15.55 17.31 -7.88
C LYS A 100 -15.76 16.82 -9.31
N SER A 101 -15.95 17.75 -10.24
CA SER A 101 -16.28 17.47 -11.64
C SER A 101 -17.47 16.49 -11.79
N GLY A 102 -18.51 16.71 -10.98
CA GLY A 102 -19.73 15.88 -10.96
C GLY A 102 -19.57 14.48 -10.34
N VAL A 103 -18.38 14.13 -9.82
CA VAL A 103 -18.13 12.87 -9.08
C VAL A 103 -18.17 13.16 -7.60
N GLU A 104 -18.89 12.34 -6.85
CA GLU A 104 -18.93 12.46 -5.40
C GLU A 104 -17.59 12.05 -4.78
N VAL A 105 -16.99 12.97 -4.03
CA VAL A 105 -15.66 12.81 -3.45
C VAL A 105 -15.68 12.77 -1.93
N TYR A 106 -16.72 13.30 -1.30
CA TYR A 106 -16.76 13.41 0.16
C TYR A 106 -18.18 13.48 0.72
N ARG A 107 -18.40 12.95 1.94
CA ARG A 107 -19.64 13.06 2.72
C ARG A 107 -19.37 13.36 4.19
N ASP A 108 -20.18 14.26 4.74
CA ASP A 108 -20.47 14.33 6.18
C ASP A 108 -21.80 13.60 6.42
N ILE A 109 -21.88 12.77 7.46
CA ILE A 109 -23.05 11.95 7.80
C ILE A 109 -23.31 12.09 9.30
N ASP A 110 -24.55 12.40 9.65
CA ASP A 110 -25.14 12.34 10.98
C ASP A 110 -25.90 11.02 11.08
N LEU A 111 -25.29 10.01 11.71
CA LEU A 111 -25.79 8.64 11.72
C LEU A 111 -26.80 8.40 12.85
N ASP A 112 -26.70 9.15 13.95
CA ASP A 112 -27.62 9.08 15.09
C ASP A 112 -28.78 10.09 15.04
N TYR A 113 -28.78 10.96 14.02
CA TYR A 113 -29.79 11.97 13.73
C TYR A 113 -29.93 13.03 14.82
N ASN A 114 -28.81 13.41 15.44
CA ASN A 114 -28.77 14.42 16.50
C ASN A 114 -28.57 15.86 15.99
N GLY A 115 -28.42 16.02 14.66
CA GLY A 115 -28.15 17.28 13.96
C GLY A 115 -26.66 17.59 13.78
N ARG A 116 -25.75 16.67 14.15
CA ARG A 116 -24.29 16.82 14.01
C ARG A 116 -23.74 15.60 13.29
N ALA A 117 -22.96 15.85 12.24
CA ALA A 117 -22.27 14.77 11.53
C ALA A 117 -21.06 14.30 12.34
N GLU A 118 -21.03 13.00 12.60
CA GLU A 118 -20.00 12.28 13.35
C GLU A 118 -19.26 11.25 12.46
N ASN A 119 -19.70 11.09 11.21
CA ASN A 119 -19.08 10.23 10.22
C ASN A 119 -18.61 11.02 8.98
N PHE A 120 -17.34 10.85 8.62
CA PHE A 120 -16.69 11.58 7.52
C PHE A 120 -16.11 10.60 6.50
N ARG A 121 -16.54 10.70 5.25
CA ARG A 121 -16.20 9.70 4.22
C ARG A 121 -15.61 10.35 2.99
N TRP A 122 -14.42 9.88 2.60
CA TRP A 122 -13.85 10.14 1.29
C TRP A 122 -14.28 9.03 0.33
N LEU A 123 -14.55 9.43 -0.90
CA LEU A 123 -15.17 8.59 -1.92
C LEU A 123 -14.48 8.83 -3.26
N GLY A 124 -14.67 7.88 -4.18
CA GLY A 124 -14.26 8.11 -5.56
C GLY A 124 -12.74 8.27 -5.67
N PRO A 125 -12.28 9.27 -6.45
CA PRO A 125 -10.87 9.60 -6.57
C PRO A 125 -10.25 10.21 -5.32
N ALA A 126 -11.03 10.61 -4.31
CA ALA A 126 -10.52 11.24 -3.08
C ALA A 126 -10.15 10.22 -1.98
N GLY A 127 -10.37 8.93 -2.23
CA GLY A 127 -9.99 7.83 -1.35
C GLY A 127 -11.17 6.97 -0.89
N ILE A 128 -10.91 6.13 0.11
CA ILE A 128 -11.90 5.25 0.76
C ILE A 128 -11.99 5.47 2.27
N ARG A 129 -11.20 6.41 2.81
CA ARG A 129 -11.19 6.84 4.21
C ARG A 129 -12.61 7.02 4.77
N TRP A 130 -12.87 6.41 5.92
CA TRP A 130 -14.08 6.62 6.72
C TRP A 130 -13.66 6.93 8.15
N GLY A 131 -13.67 8.21 8.51
CA GLY A 131 -13.39 8.72 9.85
C GLY A 131 -14.64 8.78 10.70
N VAL A 132 -14.48 8.56 12.00
CA VAL A 132 -15.52 8.66 13.02
C VAL A 132 -15.05 9.64 14.08
N ASP A 133 -15.88 10.62 14.37
CA ASP A 133 -15.85 11.49 15.55
C ASP A 133 -16.80 10.86 16.57
N SER A 134 -16.32 10.64 17.78
CA SER A 134 -17.06 9.98 18.86
C SER A 134 -17.38 10.89 20.02
N ASP A 135 -16.82 12.11 20.03
CA ASP A 135 -17.00 13.10 21.09
C ASP A 135 -17.64 14.42 20.60
N ASP A 136 -18.05 14.47 19.33
CA ASP A 136 -18.69 15.59 18.64
C ASP A 136 -17.81 16.86 18.56
N ASP A 137 -16.49 16.73 18.64
CA ASP A 137 -15.55 17.86 18.54
C ASP A 137 -15.23 18.29 17.09
N ARG A 138 -15.80 17.57 16.11
CA ARG A 138 -15.61 17.69 14.65
C ARG A 138 -14.26 17.21 14.15
N GLN A 139 -13.49 16.49 14.96
CA GLN A 139 -12.24 15.85 14.57
C GLN A 139 -12.41 14.33 14.53
N ILE A 140 -11.73 13.70 13.59
CA ILE A 140 -11.78 12.24 13.48
C ILE A 140 -11.03 11.61 14.65
N ASP A 141 -11.69 10.87 15.51
CA ASP A 141 -11.02 10.08 16.56
C ASP A 141 -10.44 8.78 16.04
N SER A 142 -11.13 8.16 15.08
CA SER A 142 -10.76 6.84 14.57
C SER A 142 -11.14 6.61 13.12
N TRP A 143 -10.41 5.71 12.45
CA TRP A 143 -10.68 5.33 11.07
C TRP A 143 -11.40 3.99 11.02
N LYS A 144 -12.69 3.99 10.66
CA LYS A 144 -13.44 2.76 10.39
C LYS A 144 -12.92 2.05 9.13
N PHE A 145 -12.47 2.82 8.14
CA PHE A 145 -11.81 2.34 6.92
C PHE A 145 -10.65 3.27 6.58
N ILE A 146 -9.49 2.71 6.26
CA ILE A 146 -8.35 3.44 5.72
C ILE A 146 -7.38 2.43 5.08
N SER A 147 -6.95 2.70 3.84
CA SER A 147 -5.94 1.87 3.16
C SER A 147 -4.53 2.13 3.70
N ALA A 148 -3.58 1.22 3.49
CA ALA A 148 -2.18 1.42 3.88
C ALA A 148 -1.59 2.70 3.24
N GLN A 149 -1.92 2.94 1.96
CA GLN A 149 -1.57 4.18 1.26
C GLN A 149 -2.11 5.42 1.99
N GLU A 150 -3.39 5.43 2.33
CA GLU A 150 -4.00 6.57 3.02
C GLU A 150 -3.48 6.75 4.46
N VAL A 151 -3.05 5.68 5.14
CA VAL A 151 -2.34 5.81 6.43
C VAL A 151 -1.04 6.61 6.23
N THR A 152 -0.29 6.36 5.16
CA THR A 152 0.93 7.14 4.87
C THR A 152 0.64 8.59 4.46
N GLN A 153 -0.48 8.84 3.79
CA GLN A 153 -0.94 10.20 3.49
C GLN A 153 -1.30 10.96 4.77
N GLU A 154 -2.06 10.32 5.66
CA GLU A 154 -2.42 10.89 6.95
C GLU A 154 -1.20 11.11 7.85
N PHE A 155 -0.20 10.22 7.78
CA PHE A 155 1.08 10.41 8.45
C PHE A 155 1.78 11.71 7.99
N VAL A 156 1.91 11.90 6.67
CA VAL A 156 2.50 13.13 6.10
C VAL A 156 1.64 14.35 6.45
N ALA A 157 0.32 14.22 6.41
CA ALA A 157 -0.59 15.30 6.76
C ALA A 157 -0.49 15.71 8.23
N ALA A 158 -0.38 14.74 9.16
CA ALA A 158 -0.16 14.98 10.58
C ALA A 158 1.16 15.70 10.82
N ALA A 159 2.24 15.30 10.13
CA ALA A 159 3.54 15.97 10.21
C ALA A 159 3.45 17.43 9.73
N LYS A 160 2.77 17.68 8.60
CA LYS A 160 2.56 19.03 8.05
C LYS A 160 1.75 19.93 8.97
N SER A 161 0.67 19.39 9.56
CA SER A 161 -0.20 20.13 10.47
C SER A 161 0.33 20.17 11.91
N ARG A 162 1.41 19.45 12.21
CA ARG A 162 1.96 19.28 13.56
C ARG A 162 0.92 18.77 14.56
N ASP A 163 0.06 17.89 14.07
CA ASP A 163 -1.10 17.40 14.81
C ASP A 163 -0.81 16.02 15.41
N VAL A 164 -0.52 16.03 16.71
CA VAL A 164 -0.20 14.81 17.47
C VAL A 164 -1.39 13.86 17.53
N ALA A 165 -2.62 14.38 17.65
CA ALA A 165 -3.82 13.54 17.70
C ALA A 165 -4.08 12.89 16.34
N ARG A 166 -3.81 13.60 15.23
CA ARG A 166 -3.85 13.05 13.87
C ARG A 166 -2.82 11.97 13.62
N PHE A 167 -1.64 12.10 14.20
CA PHE A 167 -0.64 11.04 14.14
C PHE A 167 -1.04 9.83 14.99
N ALA A 168 -1.48 10.05 16.24
CA ALA A 168 -1.80 8.99 17.18
C ALA A 168 -2.91 8.05 16.69
N ARG A 169 -3.96 8.59 16.03
CA ARG A 169 -5.09 7.80 15.52
C ARG A 169 -4.74 6.86 14.35
N LEU A 170 -3.50 6.90 13.84
CA LEU A 170 -3.02 5.96 12.82
C LEU A 170 -2.59 4.61 13.41
N PHE A 171 -2.34 4.56 14.72
CA PHE A 171 -1.93 3.35 15.39
C PHE A 171 -3.12 2.49 15.80
N ALA A 172 -2.87 1.19 15.93
CA ALA A 172 -3.87 0.26 16.45
C ALA A 172 -4.25 0.64 17.89
N SER A 173 -5.56 0.74 18.14
CA SER A 173 -6.08 0.93 19.48
C SER A 173 -5.87 -0.32 20.34
N ASP A 174 -5.98 -0.15 21.66
CA ASP A 174 -5.91 -1.27 22.61
C ASP A 174 -6.88 -2.39 22.29
N SER A 175 -8.08 -2.04 21.83
CA SER A 175 -9.13 -2.98 21.47
C SER A 175 -8.81 -3.75 20.18
N GLU A 176 -8.16 -3.10 19.22
CA GLU A 176 -7.73 -3.70 17.96
C GLU A 176 -6.54 -4.62 18.18
N LEU A 177 -5.55 -4.19 18.96
CA LEU A 177 -4.41 -5.02 19.34
C LEU A 177 -4.85 -6.25 20.11
N ALA A 178 -5.82 -6.15 21.02
CA ALA A 178 -6.36 -7.29 21.75
C ALA A 178 -7.04 -8.33 20.82
N ARG A 179 -7.56 -7.90 19.67
CA ARG A 179 -8.22 -8.76 18.66
C ARG A 179 -7.33 -9.08 17.45
N SER A 180 -6.08 -8.63 17.46
CA SER A 180 -5.13 -8.79 16.35
C SER A 180 -4.73 -10.25 16.12
N GLY A 181 -4.92 -11.11 17.12
CA GLY A 181 -4.55 -12.52 17.08
C GLY A 181 -3.10 -12.80 17.49
N PHE A 182 -2.36 -11.76 17.91
CA PHE A 182 -1.05 -11.93 18.55
C PHE A 182 -1.18 -12.29 20.03
N GLY A 183 -0.18 -13.00 20.56
CA GLY A 183 -0.08 -13.30 21.99
C GLY A 183 0.16 -12.03 22.84
N GLY A 184 -0.22 -12.11 24.13
CA GLY A 184 -0.22 -10.96 25.05
C GLY A 184 1.11 -10.19 25.13
N ALA A 185 2.25 -10.88 25.06
CA ALA A 185 3.57 -10.24 25.08
C ALA A 185 3.81 -9.36 23.83
N LYS A 186 3.48 -9.84 22.63
CA LYS A 186 3.63 -9.05 21.40
C LYS A 186 2.62 -7.90 21.36
N VAL A 187 1.40 -8.12 21.85
CA VAL A 187 0.40 -7.05 22.04
C VAL A 187 0.93 -5.95 22.96
N ALA A 188 1.54 -6.30 24.11
CA ALA A 188 2.15 -5.34 25.00
C ALA A 188 3.26 -4.53 24.31
N SER A 189 4.15 -5.18 23.55
CA SER A 189 5.21 -4.48 22.81
C SER A 189 4.67 -3.51 21.75
N MET A 190 3.56 -3.84 21.09
CA MET A 190 2.93 -2.96 20.09
C MET A 190 2.29 -1.73 20.74
N LYS A 191 1.76 -1.88 21.97
CA LYS A 191 1.25 -0.74 22.75
C LYS A 191 2.37 0.20 23.17
N GLU A 192 3.45 -0.36 23.70
CA GLU A 192 4.65 0.41 24.09
C GLU A 192 5.24 1.15 22.87
N ALA A 193 5.43 0.47 21.74
CA ALA A 193 5.94 1.08 20.52
C ALA A 193 5.04 2.20 19.98
N ARG A 194 3.71 2.07 20.12
CA ARG A 194 2.76 3.15 19.79
C ARG A 194 2.99 4.35 20.71
N ASP A 195 2.97 4.12 22.02
CA ASP A 195 3.02 5.20 23.01
C ASP A 195 4.33 5.99 22.89
N ASP A 196 5.45 5.28 22.70
CA ASP A 196 6.76 5.87 22.43
C ASP A 196 6.77 6.69 21.13
N ALA A 197 6.19 6.15 20.05
CA ALA A 197 6.12 6.86 18.77
C ALA A 197 5.31 8.16 18.88
N VAL A 198 4.16 8.12 19.55
CA VAL A 198 3.31 9.31 19.76
C VAL A 198 4.04 10.36 20.59
N GLN A 199 4.75 9.93 21.64
CA GLN A 199 5.57 10.84 22.45
C GLN A 199 6.74 11.43 21.66
N ALA A 200 7.42 10.63 20.84
CA ALA A 200 8.51 11.08 19.97
C ALA A 200 8.02 12.11 18.95
N PHE A 201 6.84 11.88 18.35
CA PHE A 201 6.22 12.83 17.43
C PHE A 201 5.87 14.15 18.14
N ALA A 202 5.28 14.11 19.33
CA ALA A 202 4.99 15.30 20.13
C ALA A 202 6.25 16.10 20.48
N ASN A 203 7.35 15.41 20.79
CA ASN A 203 8.65 16.04 21.02
C ASN A 203 9.17 16.70 19.74
N ALA A 204 9.06 16.05 18.58
CA ALA A 204 9.48 16.60 17.29
C ALA A 204 8.66 17.83 16.86
N VAL A 205 7.35 17.86 17.18
CA VAL A 205 6.50 19.07 17.03
C VAL A 205 7.08 20.22 17.85
N THR A 206 7.39 19.98 19.13
CA THR A 206 7.91 20.99 20.05
C THR A 206 9.28 21.51 19.62
N GLN A 207 10.14 20.61 19.14
CA GLN A 207 11.50 20.92 18.68
C GLN A 207 11.54 21.49 17.25
N LYS A 208 10.41 21.51 16.53
CA LYS A 208 10.29 21.97 15.13
C LYS A 208 11.20 21.18 14.16
N THR A 209 11.37 19.89 14.40
CA THR A 209 12.21 18.99 13.60
C THR A 209 11.44 18.17 12.56
N LEU A 210 10.11 18.31 12.53
CA LEU A 210 9.24 17.67 11.54
C LEU A 210 9.36 18.28 10.13
N LEU A 211 8.81 17.58 9.15
CA LEU A 211 8.81 17.93 7.74
C LEU A 211 8.39 19.39 7.47
N PRO A 212 8.99 20.05 6.46
CA PRO A 212 8.52 21.34 5.97
C PRO A 212 7.04 21.30 5.54
N SER A 213 6.31 22.41 5.71
CA SER A 213 4.88 22.49 5.37
C SER A 213 4.58 22.37 3.87
N GLY A 214 5.58 22.62 3.00
CA GLY A 214 5.47 22.52 1.54
C GLY A 214 5.48 21.09 0.99
N VAL A 215 5.89 20.11 1.80
CA VAL A 215 6.06 18.72 1.37
C VAL A 215 4.74 18.13 0.88
N GLN A 216 4.76 17.42 -0.25
CA GLN A 216 3.59 16.72 -0.81
C GLN A 216 3.80 15.22 -0.75
N TRP A 217 2.77 14.47 -0.35
CA TRP A 217 2.79 13.03 -0.47
C TRP A 217 2.68 12.64 -1.95
N VAL A 218 3.50 11.67 -2.38
CA VAL A 218 3.55 11.19 -3.78
C VAL A 218 3.17 9.73 -3.87
N HIS A 219 3.82 8.87 -3.07
CA HIS A 219 3.66 7.43 -3.22
C HIS A 219 3.85 6.69 -1.90
N PHE A 220 3.44 5.42 -1.87
CA PHE A 220 3.65 4.51 -0.76
C PHE A 220 4.27 3.21 -1.29
N SER A 221 5.28 2.71 -0.60
CA SER A 221 5.85 1.39 -0.84
C SER A 221 5.94 0.63 0.49
N GLY A 222 5.80 -0.69 0.45
CA GLY A 222 5.94 -1.54 1.63
C GLY A 222 5.83 -3.01 1.24
N MET A 223 6.38 -3.89 2.07
CA MET A 223 6.32 -5.32 1.83
C MET A 223 5.01 -5.88 2.39
N TYR A 224 4.05 -6.15 1.50
CA TYR A 224 2.80 -6.81 1.87
C TYR A 224 3.01 -8.30 2.13
N GLY A 225 2.37 -8.84 3.16
CA GLY A 225 2.38 -10.27 3.42
C GLY A 225 1.29 -10.73 4.38
N VAL A 226 1.32 -12.02 4.66
CA VAL A 226 0.43 -12.66 5.63
C VAL A 226 1.25 -13.42 6.65
N LEU A 227 0.90 -13.25 7.92
CA LEU A 227 1.39 -14.05 9.03
C LEU A 227 0.36 -15.13 9.31
N PRO A 228 0.64 -16.40 8.99
CA PRO A 228 -0.35 -17.45 9.09
C PRO A 228 -0.69 -17.78 10.55
N GLN A 229 -1.94 -18.20 10.76
CA GLN A 229 -2.45 -18.77 11.99
C GLN A 229 -1.55 -19.93 12.45
N GLY A 230 -1.37 -20.06 13.78
CA GLY A 230 -0.57 -21.12 14.40
C GLY A 230 0.93 -20.83 14.49
N ALA A 231 1.51 -20.17 13.48
CA ALA A 231 2.92 -19.77 13.54
C ALA A 231 3.13 -18.70 14.62
N GLY A 232 4.10 -18.89 15.52
CA GLY A 232 4.38 -17.95 16.62
C GLY A 232 3.24 -17.79 17.63
N GLY A 233 2.33 -18.78 17.73
CA GLY A 233 1.20 -18.75 18.67
C GLY A 233 0.06 -17.81 18.26
N ARG A 234 -0.03 -17.42 16.97
CA ARG A 234 -1.10 -16.55 16.47
C ARG A 234 -2.43 -17.29 16.34
N SER A 235 -3.52 -16.65 16.75
CA SER A 235 -4.85 -17.27 16.76
C SER A 235 -5.59 -17.16 15.43
N GLN A 236 -5.11 -16.35 14.48
CA GLN A 236 -5.67 -16.15 13.14
C GLN A 236 -4.60 -15.67 12.17
N ASP A 237 -4.91 -15.69 10.86
CA ASP A 237 -4.09 -15.05 9.84
C ASP A 237 -4.11 -13.54 10.04
N VAL A 238 -2.94 -12.91 9.93
CA VAL A 238 -2.80 -11.45 10.05
C VAL A 238 -2.11 -10.92 8.81
N PHE A 239 -2.81 -10.09 8.05
CA PHE A 239 -2.22 -9.37 6.93
C PHE A 239 -1.41 -8.19 7.44
N VAL A 240 -0.23 -8.00 6.86
CA VAL A 240 0.76 -7.03 7.33
C VAL A 240 1.40 -6.31 6.16
N TYR A 241 1.82 -5.07 6.42
CA TYR A 241 2.86 -4.41 5.66
C TYR A 241 4.07 -4.24 6.56
N ASP A 242 5.23 -4.66 6.06
CA ASP A 242 6.52 -4.40 6.68
C ASP A 242 7.27 -3.33 5.90
N ASN A 243 8.17 -2.58 6.56
CA ASN A 243 9.01 -1.55 5.94
C ASN A 243 8.21 -0.55 5.08
N VAL A 244 7.11 -0.04 5.63
CA VAL A 244 6.27 0.97 4.98
C VAL A 244 7.05 2.27 4.83
N ILE A 245 7.09 2.79 3.60
CA ILE A 245 7.75 4.03 3.20
C ILE A 245 6.73 4.93 2.52
N ALA A 246 6.64 6.19 2.95
CA ALA A 246 5.98 7.26 2.23
C ALA A 246 7.00 8.02 1.39
N ILE A 247 6.79 8.09 0.08
CA ILE A 247 7.58 8.97 -0.79
C ILE A 247 6.90 10.32 -0.84
N VAL A 248 7.67 11.37 -0.59
CA VAL A 248 7.21 12.75 -0.59
C VAL A 248 8.05 13.61 -1.51
N GLU A 249 7.48 14.71 -2.00
CA GLU A 249 8.16 15.72 -2.81
C GLU A 249 8.32 17.01 -2.00
N ASP A 250 9.53 17.58 -2.04
CA ASP A 250 9.88 18.87 -1.44
C ASP A 250 10.51 19.75 -2.52
N GLY A 251 9.69 20.56 -3.19
CA GLY A 251 10.12 21.33 -4.36
C GLY A 251 10.40 20.42 -5.55
N ALA A 252 11.68 20.31 -5.96
CA ALA A 252 12.11 19.46 -7.07
C ALA A 252 12.70 18.10 -6.62
N ASN A 253 12.75 17.85 -5.31
CA ASN A 253 13.41 16.67 -4.73
C ASN A 253 12.38 15.68 -4.21
N HIS A 254 12.63 14.38 -4.42
CA HIS A 254 11.88 13.30 -3.76
C HIS A 254 12.61 12.83 -2.50
N ARG A 255 11.85 12.52 -1.46
CA ARG A 255 12.35 12.01 -0.17
C ARG A 255 11.54 10.78 0.24
N GLN A 256 12.21 9.80 0.83
CA GLN A 256 11.55 8.62 1.40
C GLN A 256 11.39 8.80 2.90
N LEU A 257 10.22 8.56 3.45
CA LEU A 257 9.95 8.65 4.87
C LEU A 257 9.57 7.27 5.37
N VAL A 258 10.36 6.72 6.27
CA VAL A 258 10.00 5.43 6.87
C VAL A 258 8.82 5.66 7.82
N VAL A 259 7.75 4.92 7.57
CA VAL A 259 6.50 4.96 8.32
C VAL A 259 6.41 3.79 9.29
N GLY A 260 7.11 2.68 9.02
CA GLY A 260 7.23 1.54 9.94
C GLY A 260 6.42 0.33 9.50
N ALA A 261 5.71 -0.30 10.44
CA ALA A 261 5.01 -1.55 10.18
C ALA A 261 3.52 -1.41 10.46
N MET A 262 2.70 -2.04 9.61
CA MET A 262 1.25 -2.01 9.72
C MET A 262 0.65 -3.41 9.76
N LEU A 263 -0.47 -3.55 10.48
CA LEU A 263 -1.35 -4.70 10.34
C LEU A 263 -2.73 -4.27 9.87
N GLU A 264 -3.44 -5.21 9.26
CA GLU A 264 -4.86 -5.05 8.96
C GLU A 264 -5.68 -5.34 10.23
N SER A 265 -6.54 -4.39 10.59
CA SER A 265 -7.51 -4.49 11.67
C SER A 265 -8.91 -4.21 11.12
N GLY A 266 -9.71 -5.26 10.95
CA GLY A 266 -11.04 -5.15 10.36
C GLY A 266 -10.96 -4.72 8.89
N LYS A 267 -11.27 -3.46 8.58
CA LYS A 267 -11.18 -2.88 7.22
C LYS A 267 -10.25 -1.68 7.15
N ALA A 268 -9.33 -1.62 8.12
CA ALA A 268 -8.49 -0.47 8.35
C ALA A 268 -7.05 -0.92 8.61
N TRP A 269 -6.10 -0.28 7.93
CA TRP A 269 -4.68 -0.47 8.20
C TRP A 269 -4.27 0.34 9.43
N ARG A 270 -3.42 -0.24 10.27
CA ARG A 270 -2.98 0.35 11.54
C ARG A 270 -1.47 0.24 11.70
N LEU A 271 -0.84 1.35 12.06
CA LEU A 271 0.53 1.33 12.55
C LEU A 271 0.59 0.51 13.85
N VAL A 272 1.63 -0.31 13.95
CA VAL A 272 1.95 -1.06 15.18
C VAL A 272 3.41 -0.90 15.58
N GLN A 273 4.19 -0.30 14.70
CA GLN A 273 5.52 0.17 14.96
C GLN A 273 5.76 1.40 14.09
N PHE A 274 6.46 2.37 14.65
CA PHE A 274 7.02 3.48 13.92
C PHE A 274 8.51 3.58 14.31
N PRO A 275 9.45 3.74 13.36
CA PRO A 275 10.87 3.78 13.69
C PRO A 275 11.20 4.99 14.58
N PRO A 276 12.16 4.90 15.51
CA PRO A 276 12.48 6.00 16.43
C PRO A 276 12.93 7.33 15.78
N ALA A 277 13.26 7.34 14.49
CA ALA A 277 13.77 8.52 13.78
C ALA A 277 12.66 9.37 13.13
N LEU A 278 12.16 10.36 13.87
CA LEU A 278 11.52 11.58 13.31
C LEU A 278 12.50 12.76 13.27
N GLN A 279 13.81 12.52 13.37
CA GLN A 279 14.80 13.58 13.58
C GLN A 279 15.61 13.82 12.29
N GLY A 280 15.34 14.93 11.60
CA GLY A 280 16.28 15.50 10.62
C GLY A 280 16.04 15.12 9.16
N ALA A 281 16.39 16.05 8.27
CA ALA A 281 16.22 15.91 6.83
C ALA A 281 17.23 14.95 6.15
N GLU A 282 18.19 14.45 6.92
CA GLU A 282 19.32 13.63 6.43
C GLU A 282 19.25 12.15 6.86
N ASP A 283 18.30 11.77 7.73
CA ASP A 283 18.23 10.41 8.29
C ASP A 283 17.24 9.47 7.56
N SER A 284 16.72 9.88 6.41
CA SER A 284 15.89 9.04 5.57
C SER A 284 16.75 8.07 4.73
N VAL A 285 17.21 6.95 5.32
CA VAL A 285 17.37 5.61 4.70
C VAL A 285 17.73 4.56 5.79
N ALA A 286 18.26 4.96 6.96
CA ALA A 286 18.82 4.01 7.92
C ALA A 286 17.89 3.64 9.08
N ALA A 287 16.75 2.98 8.80
CA ALA A 287 16.04 2.17 9.81
C ALA A 287 14.97 1.31 9.12
N SER A 288 15.24 0.03 8.90
CA SER A 288 14.18 -0.99 8.92
C SER A 288 14.77 -2.39 8.84
N GLY A 289 14.86 -3.03 10.00
CA GLY A 289 14.80 -4.49 10.07
C GLY A 289 13.34 -4.90 9.88
N TYR A 290 13.09 -6.08 9.31
CA TYR A 290 11.74 -6.61 9.15
C TYR A 290 11.04 -6.73 10.53
N PHE A 291 9.96 -5.97 10.76
CA PHE A 291 9.19 -6.01 12.01
C PHE A 291 8.40 -7.31 12.18
N PHE A 292 7.86 -7.83 11.08
CA PHE A 292 7.00 -8.99 11.08
C PHE A 292 7.71 -10.27 10.66
N ASN A 293 8.92 -10.18 10.08
CA ASN A 293 9.64 -11.30 9.49
C ASN A 293 8.71 -12.14 8.58
N SER A 294 8.07 -11.47 7.62
CA SER A 294 7.03 -12.08 6.78
C SER A 294 7.55 -13.29 6.00
N PRO A 295 6.86 -14.45 6.02
CA PRO A 295 7.32 -15.70 5.42
C PRO A 295 7.26 -15.73 3.89
N VAL A 296 7.06 -14.60 3.19
CA VAL A 296 7.13 -14.56 1.72
C VAL A 296 8.58 -14.78 1.24
N VAL A 297 9.58 -14.56 2.09
CA VAL A 297 10.98 -15.00 1.87
C VAL A 297 11.21 -16.47 2.31
N ASN A 298 10.24 -17.09 3.00
CA ASN A 298 10.27 -18.47 3.47
C ASN A 298 9.46 -19.42 2.56
N ALA A 299 9.45 -19.20 1.24
CA ALA A 299 8.93 -20.17 0.29
C ALA A 299 10.06 -21.11 -0.17
N GLY A 300 10.53 -21.92 0.76
CA GLY A 300 11.34 -23.12 0.52
C GLY A 300 10.94 -24.16 1.56
N GLY A 301 9.94 -24.97 1.23
CA GLY A 301 9.38 -25.97 2.14
C GLY A 301 10.46 -26.89 2.70
N VAL A 302 10.69 -26.80 4.00
CA VAL A 302 11.20 -27.91 4.79
C VAL A 302 10.25 -28.04 5.96
N GLY A 303 9.54 -29.17 6.01
CA GLY A 303 8.61 -29.46 7.08
C GLY A 303 9.29 -29.27 8.43
N THR A 304 8.62 -28.56 9.33
CA THR A 304 8.99 -28.52 10.74
C THR A 304 8.72 -29.91 11.34
N ALA A 305 9.65 -30.84 11.12
CA ALA A 305 9.79 -31.96 12.03
C ALA A 305 10.23 -31.37 13.38
N PRO A 306 9.62 -31.76 14.51
CA PRO A 306 10.11 -31.33 15.82
C PRO A 306 11.56 -31.80 15.98
N MET A 307 12.48 -30.87 16.28
CA MET A 307 13.86 -31.21 16.64
C MET A 307 13.85 -32.17 17.84
N GLN A 308 14.00 -33.47 17.58
CA GLN A 308 14.10 -34.48 18.62
C GLN A 308 15.53 -34.52 19.15
N GLY A 309 15.71 -34.33 20.46
CA GLY A 309 16.97 -34.58 21.16
C GLY A 309 17.96 -33.41 21.20
N VAL A 310 17.49 -32.19 21.44
CA VAL A 310 18.37 -31.02 21.69
C VAL A 310 19.22 -31.28 22.93
N SER A 311 20.56 -31.28 22.79
CA SER A 311 21.49 -31.48 23.90
C SER A 311 21.31 -30.40 24.98
N GLU A 312 21.65 -30.71 26.23
CA GLU A 312 21.59 -29.75 27.35
C GLU A 312 22.40 -28.46 27.04
N ALA A 313 23.51 -28.61 26.31
CA ALA A 313 24.31 -27.49 25.82
C ALA A 313 23.56 -26.62 24.80
N ALA A 314 22.84 -27.22 23.85
CA ALA A 314 22.03 -26.50 22.88
C ALA A 314 20.79 -25.84 23.53
N GLN A 315 20.15 -26.48 24.53
CA GLN A 315 19.07 -25.86 25.32
C GLN A 315 19.56 -24.60 26.05
N LYS A 316 20.76 -24.63 26.62
CA LYS A 316 21.36 -23.46 27.26
C LYS A 316 21.61 -22.32 26.25
N MET A 317 22.07 -22.64 25.05
CA MET A 317 22.27 -21.65 23.98
C MET A 317 20.96 -21.06 23.48
N LEU A 318 19.88 -21.85 23.38
CA LEU A 318 18.55 -21.33 23.06
C LEU A 318 18.04 -20.35 24.12
N GLY A 319 18.22 -20.66 25.41
CA GLY A 319 17.91 -19.73 26.48
C GLY A 319 18.75 -18.44 26.45
N GLU A 320 20.02 -18.54 26.04
CA GLU A 320 20.88 -17.38 25.80
C GLU A 320 20.36 -16.53 24.63
N LEU A 321 19.96 -17.17 23.53
CA LEU A 321 19.37 -16.52 22.36
C LEU A 321 18.07 -15.79 22.70
N GLU A 322 17.16 -16.43 23.43
CA GLU A 322 15.91 -15.82 23.89
C GLU A 322 16.14 -14.60 24.79
N ARG A 323 17.16 -14.65 25.65
CA ARG A 323 17.54 -13.49 26.49
C ARG A 323 18.05 -12.35 25.63
N ILE A 324 18.93 -12.63 24.67
CA ILE A 324 19.47 -11.62 23.74
C ILE A 324 18.32 -10.98 22.94
N ASP A 325 17.37 -11.77 22.45
CA ASP A 325 16.22 -11.28 21.68
C ASP A 325 15.31 -10.37 22.53
N LYS A 326 15.12 -10.68 23.81
CA LYS A 326 14.41 -9.80 24.76
C LYS A 326 15.16 -8.50 25.03
N GLU A 327 16.48 -8.57 25.19
CA GLU A 327 17.32 -7.37 25.38
C GLU A 327 17.36 -6.50 24.12
N LEU A 328 17.39 -7.10 22.92
CA LEU A 328 17.32 -6.38 21.65
C LEU A 328 16.02 -5.59 21.53
N ALA A 329 14.90 -6.20 21.92
CA ALA A 329 13.60 -5.54 21.90
C ALA A 329 13.50 -4.32 22.84
N GLN A 330 14.38 -4.25 23.85
CA GLN A 330 14.41 -3.18 24.86
C GLN A 330 15.60 -2.23 24.70
N ALA A 331 16.51 -2.51 23.76
CA ALA A 331 17.74 -1.75 23.60
C ALA A 331 17.47 -0.38 22.95
N ALA A 332 17.80 0.70 23.67
CA ALA A 332 17.53 2.06 23.23
C ALA A 332 18.68 2.75 22.48
N THR A 333 19.88 2.15 22.44
CA THR A 333 21.07 2.78 21.85
C THR A 333 21.63 1.97 20.67
N PRO A 334 22.05 2.61 19.56
CA PRO A 334 22.66 1.90 18.43
C PRO A 334 23.85 1.04 18.81
N ALA A 335 24.69 1.50 19.75
CA ALA A 335 25.83 0.75 20.25
C ALA A 335 25.41 -0.56 20.96
N ARG A 336 24.37 -0.50 21.81
CA ARG A 336 23.86 -1.69 22.50
C ARG A 336 23.15 -2.65 21.53
N ILE A 337 22.40 -2.12 20.57
CA ILE A 337 21.77 -2.92 19.51
C ILE A 337 22.82 -3.67 18.69
N ALA A 338 23.91 -2.99 18.29
CA ALA A 338 25.00 -3.61 17.54
C ALA A 338 25.74 -4.69 18.35
N GLU A 339 26.01 -4.43 19.64
CA GLU A 339 26.62 -5.40 20.55
C GLU A 339 25.75 -6.65 20.70
N LEU A 340 24.44 -6.46 20.92
CA LEU A 340 23.50 -7.57 21.08
C LEU A 340 23.32 -8.38 19.80
N ASN A 341 23.31 -7.73 18.62
CA ASN A 341 23.30 -8.43 17.34
C ASN A 341 24.58 -9.25 17.13
N ASP A 342 25.74 -8.76 17.58
CA ASP A 342 26.99 -9.53 17.53
C ASP A 342 26.94 -10.77 18.44
N LEU A 343 26.42 -10.60 19.67
CA LEU A 343 26.19 -11.72 20.59
C LEU A 343 25.20 -12.73 20.00
N ARG A 344 24.10 -12.25 19.40
CA ARG A 344 23.08 -13.09 18.74
C ARG A 344 23.71 -13.93 17.63
N ALA A 345 24.49 -13.29 16.77
CA ALA A 345 25.22 -13.94 15.69
C ALA A 345 26.19 -15.01 16.23
N ALA A 346 26.92 -14.71 17.31
CA ALA A 346 27.83 -15.67 17.95
C ALA A 346 27.11 -16.89 18.54
N VAL A 347 25.95 -16.70 19.17
CA VAL A 347 25.14 -17.81 19.71
C VAL A 347 24.61 -18.69 18.58
N LEU A 348 24.12 -18.10 17.49
CA LEU A 348 23.65 -18.87 16.33
C LEU A 348 24.77 -19.72 15.71
N LEU A 349 26.00 -19.18 15.59
CA LEU A 349 27.14 -19.98 15.12
C LEU A 349 27.56 -21.08 16.09
N ARG A 350 27.40 -20.88 17.41
CA ARG A 350 27.60 -21.95 18.39
C ARG A 350 26.54 -23.05 18.25
N LEU A 351 25.29 -22.70 17.95
CA LEU A 351 24.22 -23.66 17.65
C LEU A 351 24.51 -24.47 16.38
N VAL A 352 25.05 -23.83 15.33
CA VAL A 352 25.57 -24.52 14.14
C VAL A 352 26.61 -25.58 14.53
N GLY A 353 27.60 -25.19 15.34
CA GLY A 353 28.67 -26.10 15.77
C GLY A 353 28.19 -27.23 16.69
N ALA A 354 27.12 -27.00 17.43
CA ALA A 354 26.48 -27.99 18.31
C ALA A 354 25.46 -28.88 17.60
N ALA A 355 25.13 -28.61 16.33
CA ALA A 355 24.11 -29.34 15.59
C ALA A 355 24.56 -30.78 15.30
N SER A 356 23.74 -31.73 15.74
CA SER A 356 23.98 -33.18 15.62
C SER A 356 23.76 -33.71 14.20
N THR A 357 22.92 -33.05 13.42
CA THR A 357 22.59 -33.45 12.05
C THR A 357 22.95 -32.35 11.05
N ALA A 358 23.15 -32.72 9.78
CA ALA A 358 23.40 -31.76 8.71
C ALA A 358 22.19 -30.84 8.46
N ASP A 359 20.97 -31.36 8.64
CA ASP A 359 19.74 -30.60 8.46
C ASP A 359 19.56 -29.55 9.57
N ASP A 360 19.76 -29.92 10.84
CA ASP A 360 19.73 -28.97 11.96
C ASP A 360 20.81 -27.90 11.79
N ARG A 361 22.01 -28.30 11.34
CA ARG A 361 23.09 -27.35 11.05
C ARG A 361 22.66 -26.37 9.97
N SER A 362 22.11 -26.86 8.87
CA SER A 362 21.64 -26.03 7.75
C SER A 362 20.55 -25.05 8.19
N GLN A 363 19.63 -25.46 9.06
CA GLN A 363 18.60 -24.58 9.63
C GLN A 363 19.23 -23.46 10.47
N TRP A 364 20.20 -23.76 11.32
CA TRP A 364 20.90 -22.75 12.11
C TRP A 364 21.73 -21.80 11.25
N VAL A 365 22.36 -22.29 10.18
CA VAL A 365 23.08 -21.44 9.23
C VAL A 365 22.14 -20.48 8.52
N ARG A 366 20.96 -20.95 8.10
CA ARG A 366 19.94 -20.09 7.47
C ARG A 366 19.44 -19.03 8.46
N GLN A 367 19.10 -19.43 9.68
CA GLN A 367 18.68 -18.50 10.74
C GLN A 367 19.76 -17.45 11.03
N PHE A 368 21.03 -17.85 11.09
CA PHE A 368 22.16 -16.93 11.20
C PHE A 368 22.21 -15.96 10.02
N ALA A 369 22.18 -16.47 8.79
CA ALA A 369 22.31 -15.66 7.58
C ALA A 369 21.19 -14.62 7.46
N ASP A 370 19.95 -15.04 7.68
CA ASP A 370 18.76 -14.17 7.59
C ASP A 370 18.78 -13.10 8.70
N THR A 371 19.08 -13.51 9.94
CA THR A 371 19.16 -12.60 11.09
C THR A 371 20.23 -11.52 10.89
N VAL A 372 21.44 -11.93 10.51
CA VAL A 372 22.57 -11.01 10.33
C VAL A 372 22.34 -10.13 9.10
N SER A 373 21.84 -10.68 8.00
CA SER A 373 21.54 -9.90 6.79
C SER A 373 20.49 -8.83 7.06
N ALA A 374 19.40 -9.17 7.76
CA ALA A 374 18.36 -8.20 8.14
C ALA A 374 18.92 -7.08 9.03
N ALA A 375 19.73 -7.42 10.05
CA ALA A 375 20.34 -6.44 10.94
C ALA A 375 21.38 -5.53 10.25
N VAL A 376 22.02 -6.00 9.18
CA VAL A 376 22.89 -5.16 8.36
C VAL A 376 22.07 -4.19 7.51
N GLN A 377 21.00 -4.69 6.86
CA GLN A 377 20.13 -3.87 6.00
C GLN A 377 19.41 -2.76 6.79
N SER A 378 19.10 -3.02 8.06
CA SER A 378 18.50 -2.05 8.97
C SER A 378 19.48 -1.00 9.52
N GLY A 379 20.78 -1.18 9.31
CA GLY A 379 21.85 -0.35 9.91
C GLY A 379 22.20 -0.71 11.35
N GLU A 380 21.57 -1.73 11.93
CA GLU A 380 21.68 -2.10 13.35
C GLU A 380 22.91 -2.94 13.67
N PHE A 381 23.55 -3.56 12.68
CA PHE A 381 24.71 -4.41 12.89
C PHE A 381 25.85 -4.19 11.87
N PRO A 382 26.67 -3.13 12.05
CA PRO A 382 27.74 -2.78 11.10
C PRO A 382 28.77 -3.90 10.83
N ALA A 383 29.08 -4.72 11.85
CA ALA A 383 30.01 -5.84 11.76
C ALA A 383 29.39 -7.10 11.14
N GLY A 384 28.08 -7.13 10.88
CA GLY A 384 27.38 -8.28 10.33
C GLY A 384 27.88 -8.74 8.96
N MET A 385 28.35 -7.81 8.12
CA MET A 385 28.99 -8.14 6.84
C MET A 385 30.20 -9.07 7.03
N ALA A 386 31.09 -8.74 7.98
CA ALA A 386 32.27 -9.56 8.28
C ALA A 386 31.90 -10.93 8.87
N ARG A 387 30.79 -11.02 9.61
CA ARG A 387 30.25 -12.29 10.12
C ARG A 387 29.73 -13.18 8.99
N LEU A 388 29.00 -12.63 8.01
CA LEU A 388 28.54 -13.38 6.85
C LEU A 388 29.72 -13.84 5.98
N GLU A 389 30.70 -12.96 5.75
CA GLU A 389 31.93 -13.27 5.00
C GLU A 389 32.72 -14.44 5.61
N SER A 390 32.83 -14.49 6.94
CA SER A 390 33.59 -15.56 7.60
C SER A 390 32.98 -16.94 7.38
N VAL A 391 31.65 -17.05 7.37
CA VAL A 391 30.94 -18.30 7.08
C VAL A 391 31.11 -18.71 5.61
N VAL A 392 31.06 -17.75 4.68
CA VAL A 392 31.34 -18.03 3.26
C VAL A 392 32.77 -18.55 3.06
N ALA A 393 33.74 -17.96 3.77
CA ALA A 393 35.16 -18.32 3.68
C ALA A 393 35.49 -19.67 4.34
N ALA A 394 34.77 -20.07 5.38
CA ALA A 394 34.97 -21.31 6.14
C ALA A 394 34.50 -22.58 5.39
N SER A 395 35.03 -22.82 4.19
CA SER A 395 34.59 -23.88 3.28
C SER A 395 34.66 -25.32 3.82
N ALA A 396 35.47 -25.56 4.85
CA ALA A 396 35.61 -26.87 5.49
C ALA A 396 34.46 -27.17 6.48
N ASP A 397 33.81 -26.14 7.02
CA ASP A 397 32.86 -26.27 8.13
C ASP A 397 31.39 -26.25 7.65
N TYR A 398 31.15 -25.78 6.43
CA TYR A 398 29.80 -25.56 5.88
C TYR A 398 29.61 -26.21 4.51
N GLY A 399 28.45 -26.84 4.31
CA GLY A 399 28.06 -27.42 3.03
C GLY A 399 27.97 -26.37 1.91
N ALA A 400 28.09 -26.81 0.66
CA ALA A 400 28.03 -25.89 -0.49
C ALA A 400 26.71 -25.12 -0.58
N ALA A 401 25.57 -25.77 -0.26
CA ALA A 401 24.25 -25.14 -0.25
C ALA A 401 24.13 -24.06 0.85
N ASP A 402 24.64 -24.33 2.05
CA ASP A 402 24.65 -23.36 3.15
C ASP A 402 25.51 -22.15 2.83
N ARG A 403 26.71 -22.37 2.26
CA ARG A 403 27.58 -21.26 1.82
C ARG A 403 26.95 -20.45 0.70
N ALA A 404 26.23 -21.10 -0.23
CA ALA A 404 25.48 -20.39 -1.26
C ALA A 404 24.40 -19.49 -0.64
N TYR A 405 23.63 -20.03 0.31
CA TYR A 405 22.58 -19.28 1.01
C TYR A 405 23.15 -18.05 1.73
N VAL A 406 24.21 -18.24 2.51
CA VAL A 406 24.89 -17.15 3.23
C VAL A 406 25.48 -16.13 2.26
N LYS A 407 26.10 -16.60 1.16
CA LYS A 407 26.69 -15.71 0.15
C LYS A 407 25.61 -14.83 -0.49
N PHE A 408 24.45 -15.37 -0.84
CA PHE A 408 23.39 -14.56 -1.42
C PHE A 408 22.90 -13.49 -0.44
N ARG A 409 22.71 -13.84 0.84
CA ARG A 409 22.34 -12.90 1.91
C ARG A 409 23.40 -11.84 2.23
N LEU A 410 24.69 -12.18 2.06
CA LEU A 410 25.80 -11.23 2.13
C LEU A 410 25.74 -10.22 0.98
N LEU A 411 25.48 -10.70 -0.24
CA LEU A 411 25.37 -9.82 -1.41
C LEU A 411 24.19 -8.86 -1.26
N THR A 412 23.01 -9.35 -0.86
CA THR A 412 21.81 -8.49 -0.68
C THR A 412 22.03 -7.45 0.42
N ALA A 413 22.62 -7.85 1.56
CA ALA A 413 22.97 -6.92 2.63
C ALA A 413 23.98 -5.86 2.20
N GLY A 414 25.00 -6.27 1.43
CA GLY A 414 26.01 -5.37 0.88
C GLY A 414 25.43 -4.36 -0.10
N TYR A 415 24.51 -4.79 -0.97
CA TYR A 415 23.81 -3.91 -1.90
C TYR A 415 22.96 -2.87 -1.17
N SER A 416 22.13 -3.31 -0.21
CA SER A 416 21.32 -2.39 0.62
C SER A 416 22.18 -1.37 1.36
N LYS A 417 23.29 -1.83 1.97
CA LYS A 417 24.23 -0.96 2.67
C LYS A 417 24.91 0.05 1.73
N ALA A 418 25.23 -0.34 0.50
CA ALA A 418 25.82 0.55 -0.48
C ALA A 418 24.82 1.64 -0.93
N LEU A 419 23.54 1.29 -1.07
CA LEU A 419 22.47 2.25 -1.38
C LEU A 419 22.17 3.22 -0.23
N SER A 420 22.46 2.84 1.01
CA SER A 420 22.22 3.69 2.19
C SER A 420 23.34 4.71 2.46
N VAL A 421 24.44 4.69 1.70
CA VAL A 421 25.54 5.66 1.87
C VAL A 421 25.08 7.02 1.32
N PRO A 422 25.23 8.12 2.09
CA PRO A 422 24.97 9.46 1.57
C PRO A 422 25.79 9.73 0.30
N GLU A 423 25.15 10.29 -0.73
CA GLU A 423 25.78 10.56 -2.04
C GLU A 423 26.29 9.32 -2.79
N ALA A 424 25.73 8.13 -2.53
CA ALA A 424 26.07 6.92 -3.28
C ALA A 424 25.91 7.11 -4.80
N ASP A 425 26.92 6.67 -5.55
CA ASP A 425 26.86 6.58 -7.01
C ASP A 425 26.01 5.36 -7.40
N PHE A 426 24.71 5.59 -7.62
CA PHE A 426 23.74 4.53 -7.88
C PHE A 426 24.11 3.66 -9.07
N ASP A 427 24.68 4.25 -10.13
CA ASP A 427 25.09 3.51 -11.32
C ASP A 427 26.21 2.53 -10.99
N LYS A 428 27.24 2.97 -10.22
CA LYS A 428 28.32 2.07 -9.78
C LYS A 428 27.84 1.01 -8.80
N VAL A 429 26.92 1.35 -7.89
CA VAL A 429 26.35 0.40 -6.94
C VAL A 429 25.55 -0.68 -7.68
N GLN A 430 24.76 -0.29 -8.68
CA GLN A 430 24.02 -1.21 -9.54
C GLN A 430 24.94 -2.07 -10.40
N GLU A 431 25.97 -1.50 -11.04
CA GLU A 431 26.96 -2.24 -11.83
C GLU A 431 27.64 -3.32 -10.98
N LYS A 432 28.09 -2.96 -9.78
CA LYS A 432 28.71 -3.91 -8.85
C LYS A 432 27.73 -5.01 -8.44
N TRP A 433 26.48 -4.67 -8.14
CA TRP A 433 25.45 -5.64 -7.76
C TRP A 433 25.21 -6.68 -8.85
N LEU A 434 25.08 -6.24 -10.11
CA LEU A 434 24.89 -7.15 -11.24
C LEU A 434 26.13 -8.04 -11.45
N ALA A 435 27.33 -7.49 -11.31
CA ALA A 435 28.56 -8.29 -11.37
C ALA A 435 28.63 -9.34 -10.25
N ASP A 436 28.26 -8.97 -9.02
CA ASP A 436 28.21 -9.87 -7.87
C ASP A 436 27.18 -11.00 -8.05
N LEU A 437 25.98 -10.69 -8.58
CA LEU A 437 24.95 -11.68 -8.89
C LEU A 437 25.41 -12.66 -9.97
N SER A 438 26.04 -12.16 -11.04
CA SER A 438 26.60 -13.02 -12.08
C SER A 438 27.70 -13.94 -11.51
N GLY A 439 28.59 -13.38 -10.69
CA GLY A 439 29.61 -14.15 -9.97
C GLY A 439 29.01 -15.22 -9.06
N PHE A 440 27.92 -14.91 -8.35
CA PHE A 440 27.20 -15.84 -7.50
C PHE A 440 26.62 -17.02 -8.28
N VAL A 441 25.92 -16.77 -9.40
CA VAL A 441 25.34 -17.83 -10.24
C VAL A 441 26.42 -18.76 -10.79
N ASN A 442 27.57 -18.20 -11.20
CA ASN A 442 28.71 -18.97 -11.69
C ASN A 442 29.36 -19.83 -10.58
N GLN A 443 29.46 -19.28 -9.37
CA GLN A 443 30.07 -19.97 -8.23
C GLN A 443 29.15 -21.02 -7.60
N PHE A 444 27.85 -20.75 -7.55
CA PHE A 444 26.84 -21.59 -6.89
C PHE A 444 25.68 -21.96 -7.84
N PRO A 445 25.97 -22.67 -8.94
CA PRO A 445 24.98 -23.00 -9.99
C PRO A 445 23.84 -23.92 -9.53
N ALA A 446 23.95 -24.55 -8.35
CA ALA A 446 22.94 -25.41 -7.75
C ALA A 446 22.19 -24.74 -6.59
N SER A 447 22.43 -23.45 -6.34
CA SER A 447 21.76 -22.73 -5.26
C SER A 447 20.26 -22.57 -5.53
N SER A 448 19.45 -22.64 -4.46
CA SER A 448 18.04 -22.27 -4.50
C SER A 448 17.82 -20.79 -4.85
N ASP A 449 18.80 -19.93 -4.59
CA ASP A 449 18.74 -18.48 -4.84
C ASP A 449 19.31 -18.10 -6.23
N ALA A 450 19.94 -19.03 -6.95
CA ALA A 450 20.45 -18.78 -8.30
C ALA A 450 19.36 -18.35 -9.32
N PRO A 451 18.13 -18.91 -9.33
CA PRO A 451 17.08 -18.41 -10.21
C PRO A 451 16.66 -16.97 -9.90
N GLU A 452 16.66 -16.55 -8.63
CA GLU A 452 16.39 -15.15 -8.26
C GLU A 452 17.50 -14.22 -8.75
N ALA A 453 18.78 -14.60 -8.57
CA ALA A 453 19.91 -13.84 -9.08
C ALA A 453 19.85 -13.66 -10.61
N LEU A 454 19.57 -14.74 -11.34
CA LEU A 454 19.34 -14.70 -12.79
C LEU A 454 18.15 -13.83 -13.17
N PHE A 455 17.08 -13.85 -12.37
CA PHE A 455 15.88 -13.07 -12.63
C PHE A 455 16.14 -11.57 -12.52
N GLN A 456 16.87 -11.15 -11.47
CA GLN A 456 17.31 -9.77 -11.30
C GLN A 456 18.25 -9.31 -12.43
N LEU A 457 19.17 -10.17 -12.87
CA LEU A 457 20.02 -9.90 -14.05
C LEU A 457 19.18 -9.71 -15.32
N GLY A 458 18.17 -10.57 -15.54
CA GLY A 458 17.24 -10.45 -16.66
C GLY A 458 16.45 -9.15 -16.65
N ILE A 459 15.93 -8.75 -15.48
CA ILE A 459 15.22 -7.47 -15.30
C ILE A 459 16.15 -6.30 -15.63
N ALA A 460 17.37 -6.30 -15.09
CA ALA A 460 18.30 -5.19 -15.32
C ALA A 460 18.63 -5.00 -16.81
N GLU A 461 18.88 -6.09 -17.54
CA GLU A 461 19.13 -6.04 -18.99
C GLU A 461 17.88 -5.57 -19.76
N GLU A 462 16.69 -5.97 -19.33
CA GLU A 462 15.44 -5.53 -19.95
C GLU A 462 15.24 -4.02 -19.78
N PHE A 463 15.45 -3.48 -18.57
CA PHE A 463 15.37 -2.03 -18.31
C PHE A 463 16.48 -1.24 -19.02
N ALA A 464 17.64 -1.86 -19.25
CA ALA A 464 18.71 -1.29 -20.07
C ALA A 464 18.43 -1.35 -21.58
N GLY A 465 17.35 -2.01 -22.02
CA GLY A 465 16.99 -2.18 -23.43
C GLY A 465 17.75 -3.32 -24.14
N ASN A 466 18.52 -4.12 -23.41
CA ASN A 466 19.29 -5.26 -23.92
C ASN A 466 18.42 -6.54 -23.97
N GLU A 467 17.32 -6.50 -24.73
CA GLU A 467 16.32 -7.59 -24.79
C GLU A 467 16.94 -8.97 -25.07
N ALA A 468 17.92 -9.04 -25.98
CA ALA A 468 18.58 -10.29 -26.34
C ALA A 468 19.35 -10.92 -25.16
N GLN A 469 19.90 -10.11 -24.26
CA GLN A 469 20.60 -10.61 -23.08
C GLN A 469 19.62 -10.96 -21.96
N ALA A 470 18.57 -10.15 -21.76
CA ALA A 470 17.48 -10.48 -20.84
C ALA A 470 16.83 -11.84 -21.16
N ILE A 471 16.53 -12.09 -22.44
CA ILE A 471 15.99 -13.37 -22.92
C ILE A 471 16.89 -14.55 -22.55
N LYS A 472 18.22 -14.40 -22.61
CA LYS A 472 19.15 -15.49 -22.23
C LYS A 472 19.04 -15.82 -20.75
N TYR A 473 19.02 -14.82 -19.87
CA TYR A 473 18.86 -15.04 -18.43
C TYR A 473 17.53 -15.70 -18.12
N TYR A 474 16.43 -15.21 -18.69
CA TYR A 474 15.11 -15.81 -18.50
C TYR A 474 15.01 -17.25 -19.05
N ALA A 475 15.59 -17.52 -20.22
CA ALA A 475 15.67 -18.86 -20.80
C ALA A 475 16.47 -19.82 -19.91
N GLU A 476 17.55 -19.32 -19.32
CA GLU A 476 18.40 -20.10 -18.42
C GLU A 476 17.64 -20.51 -17.15
N ILE A 477 16.81 -19.62 -16.59
CA ILE A 477 15.95 -19.95 -15.45
C ILE A 477 15.02 -21.12 -15.80
N GLY A 478 14.31 -21.04 -16.92
CA GLY A 478 13.41 -22.11 -17.35
C GLY A 478 14.14 -23.43 -17.65
N ALA A 479 15.34 -23.37 -18.23
CA ALA A 479 16.10 -24.56 -18.60
C ALA A 479 16.76 -25.27 -17.42
N ARG A 480 17.27 -24.51 -16.44
CA ARG A 480 18.06 -25.05 -15.31
C ARG A 480 17.28 -25.16 -14.01
N TYR A 481 16.24 -24.35 -13.83
CA TYR A 481 15.52 -24.16 -12.56
C TYR A 481 14.00 -24.15 -12.78
N GLY A 482 13.49 -25.05 -13.61
CA GLY A 482 12.08 -25.11 -14.01
C GLY A 482 11.08 -25.24 -12.85
N ASP A 483 11.50 -25.80 -11.72
CA ASP A 483 10.68 -25.94 -10.50
C ASP A 483 10.78 -24.73 -9.57
N SER A 484 11.59 -23.72 -9.90
CA SER A 484 11.73 -22.52 -9.06
C SER A 484 10.51 -21.59 -9.14
N PRO A 485 10.22 -20.80 -8.08
CA PRO A 485 9.17 -19.80 -8.12
C PRO A 485 9.31 -18.80 -9.28
N ASN A 486 10.55 -18.46 -9.66
CA ASN A 486 10.83 -17.52 -10.75
C ASN A 486 10.58 -18.10 -12.15
N ALA A 487 10.56 -19.43 -12.33
CA ALA A 487 10.54 -20.06 -13.65
C ALA A 487 9.34 -19.64 -14.51
N ALA A 488 8.14 -19.65 -13.92
CA ALA A 488 6.92 -19.29 -14.63
C ALA A 488 6.96 -17.83 -15.13
N LYS A 489 7.41 -16.92 -14.27
CA LYS A 489 7.51 -15.49 -14.58
C LYS A 489 8.63 -15.21 -15.59
N ALA A 490 9.77 -15.88 -15.46
CA ALA A 490 10.89 -15.79 -16.41
C ALA A 490 10.48 -16.27 -17.81
N GLU A 491 9.83 -17.44 -17.93
CA GLU A 491 9.34 -17.92 -19.22
C GLU A 491 8.29 -16.97 -19.83
N GLY A 492 7.46 -16.36 -18.99
CA GLY A 492 6.56 -15.29 -19.40
C GLY A 492 7.28 -14.05 -19.94
N ALA A 493 8.34 -13.60 -19.27
CA ALA A 493 9.10 -12.41 -19.64
C ALA A 493 9.85 -12.64 -20.97
N LYS A 494 10.50 -13.81 -21.09
CA LYS A 494 11.07 -14.29 -22.35
C LYS A 494 10.03 -14.31 -23.47
N ARG A 495 8.87 -14.93 -23.23
CA ARG A 495 7.78 -14.96 -24.21
C ARG A 495 7.40 -13.55 -24.64
N ARG A 496 7.16 -12.64 -23.68
CA ARG A 496 6.82 -11.23 -23.94
C ARG A 496 7.85 -10.57 -24.85
N LEU A 497 9.13 -10.65 -24.52
CA LEU A 497 10.20 -10.02 -25.31
C LEU A 497 10.29 -10.59 -26.74
N GLU A 498 9.96 -11.86 -26.93
CA GLU A 498 9.89 -12.49 -28.26
C GLU A 498 8.56 -12.25 -29.01
N LEU A 499 7.58 -11.56 -28.42
CA LEU A 499 6.24 -11.46 -29.03
C LEU A 499 6.20 -10.58 -30.28
N LYS A 500 7.19 -9.70 -30.52
CA LYS A 500 7.18 -8.77 -31.65
C LYS A 500 6.96 -9.51 -32.99
N GLY A 501 5.93 -9.10 -33.73
CA GLY A 501 5.51 -9.72 -35.00
C GLY A 501 4.73 -11.03 -34.87
N ARG A 502 4.51 -11.54 -33.64
CA ARG A 502 3.73 -12.75 -33.35
C ARG A 502 2.32 -12.37 -32.83
N PRO A 503 1.32 -13.26 -32.99
CA PRO A 503 -0.02 -13.01 -32.45
C PRO A 503 -0.06 -12.94 -30.92
N LEU A 504 -0.86 -12.02 -30.37
CA LEU A 504 -1.15 -11.97 -28.93
C LEU A 504 -2.37 -12.83 -28.59
N ALA A 505 -2.16 -13.90 -27.83
CA ALA A 505 -3.23 -14.74 -27.31
C ALA A 505 -3.28 -14.70 -25.78
N LEU A 506 -4.26 -13.97 -25.25
CA LEU A 506 -4.56 -13.89 -23.83
C LEU A 506 -6.05 -14.17 -23.62
N VAL A 507 -6.37 -15.18 -22.80
CA VAL A 507 -7.75 -15.61 -22.54
C VAL A 507 -7.97 -15.63 -21.04
N ALA A 508 -8.85 -14.78 -20.55
CA ALA A 508 -9.16 -14.71 -19.12
C ALA A 508 -10.54 -14.13 -18.85
N LYS A 509 -10.94 -14.20 -17.57
CA LYS A 509 -12.14 -13.56 -17.08
C LYS A 509 -11.93 -12.06 -16.93
N THR A 510 -12.93 -11.28 -17.34
CA THR A 510 -13.00 -9.87 -17.02
C THR A 510 -13.49 -9.67 -15.59
N LEU A 511 -13.33 -8.47 -15.04
CA LEU A 511 -13.91 -8.08 -13.74
C LEU A 511 -15.43 -8.29 -13.67
N GLY A 512 -16.13 -8.30 -14.81
CA GLY A 512 -17.56 -8.62 -14.92
C GLY A 512 -17.88 -10.10 -15.13
N GLY A 513 -16.89 -11.00 -15.00
CA GLY A 513 -17.06 -12.46 -15.11
C GLY A 513 -17.17 -13.03 -16.54
N LYS A 514 -17.14 -12.17 -17.57
CA LYS A 514 -17.15 -12.61 -18.97
C LYS A 514 -15.77 -13.11 -19.37
N THR A 515 -15.70 -14.13 -20.22
CA THR A 515 -14.42 -14.53 -20.82
C THR A 515 -14.10 -13.60 -21.98
N LEU A 516 -12.91 -13.01 -22.00
CA LEU A 516 -12.38 -12.27 -23.15
C LEU A 516 -11.17 -13.02 -23.69
N ASP A 517 -11.14 -13.19 -25.01
CA ASP A 517 -10.01 -13.69 -25.78
C ASP A 517 -9.48 -12.54 -26.65
N THR A 518 -8.22 -12.14 -26.48
CA THR A 518 -7.66 -11.02 -27.24
C THR A 518 -7.66 -11.23 -28.75
N ARG A 519 -7.69 -12.49 -29.23
CA ARG A 519 -7.79 -12.82 -30.66
C ARG A 519 -9.14 -12.41 -31.25
N SER A 520 -10.20 -12.34 -30.44
CA SER A 520 -11.50 -11.85 -30.88
C SER A 520 -11.52 -10.35 -31.22
N LEU A 521 -10.42 -9.63 -30.92
CA LEU A 521 -10.26 -8.21 -31.21
C LEU A 521 -9.49 -7.95 -32.51
N GLU A 522 -9.11 -8.99 -33.26
CA GLU A 522 -8.57 -8.87 -34.61
C GLU A 522 -9.47 -7.98 -35.49
N GLY A 523 -8.83 -7.21 -36.39
CA GLY A 523 -9.47 -6.14 -37.15
C GLY A 523 -9.41 -4.77 -36.48
N LYS A 524 -8.93 -4.68 -35.23
CA LYS A 524 -8.68 -3.41 -34.50
C LYS A 524 -7.25 -3.36 -33.99
N VAL A 525 -6.71 -2.15 -33.87
CA VAL A 525 -5.48 -1.96 -33.10
C VAL A 525 -5.82 -2.14 -31.62
N VAL A 526 -5.06 -2.96 -30.90
CA VAL A 526 -5.31 -3.26 -29.49
C VAL A 526 -4.18 -2.71 -28.62
N VAL A 527 -4.54 -2.06 -27.51
CA VAL A 527 -3.59 -1.71 -26.44
C VAL A 527 -3.95 -2.55 -25.21
N LEU A 528 -3.05 -3.46 -24.84
CA LEU A 528 -3.11 -4.20 -23.59
C LEU A 528 -2.36 -3.40 -22.52
N HIS A 529 -3.02 -3.02 -21.44
CA HIS A 529 -2.44 -2.21 -20.36
C HIS A 529 -2.49 -2.98 -19.04
N TYR A 530 -1.33 -3.41 -18.55
CA TYR A 530 -1.18 -3.96 -17.21
C TYR A 530 -1.16 -2.83 -16.19
N TRP A 531 -2.05 -2.90 -15.20
CA TRP A 531 -2.30 -1.82 -14.26
C TRP A 531 -2.73 -2.34 -12.89
N ALA A 532 -2.62 -1.48 -11.89
CA ALA A 532 -3.09 -1.73 -10.53
C ALA A 532 -3.75 -0.49 -9.94
N SER A 533 -4.71 -0.67 -9.03
CA SER A 533 -5.37 0.46 -8.36
C SER A 533 -4.40 1.24 -7.47
N TRP A 534 -3.37 0.57 -6.96
CA TRP A 534 -2.33 1.15 -6.11
C TRP A 534 -1.21 1.86 -6.89
N SER A 535 -1.22 1.81 -8.23
CA SER A 535 -0.21 2.44 -9.09
C SER A 535 -0.76 3.73 -9.71
N GLU A 536 -0.39 4.88 -9.16
CA GLU A 536 -0.80 6.19 -9.69
C GLU A 536 -0.40 6.38 -11.17
N PRO A 537 0.83 6.04 -11.62
CA PRO A 537 1.16 6.13 -13.03
C PRO A 537 0.23 5.28 -13.91
N SER A 538 -0.21 4.11 -13.42
CA SER A 538 -1.18 3.29 -14.14
C SER A 538 -2.54 3.98 -14.26
N VAL A 539 -3.07 4.57 -13.17
CA VAL A 539 -4.34 5.29 -13.21
C VAL A 539 -4.27 6.52 -14.12
N LYS A 540 -3.12 7.23 -14.12
CA LYS A 540 -2.86 8.35 -15.03
C LYS A 540 -2.88 7.90 -16.49
N ASP A 541 -2.23 6.79 -16.81
CA ASP A 541 -2.23 6.20 -18.14
C ASP A 541 -3.66 5.86 -18.61
N MET A 542 -4.53 5.39 -17.71
CA MET A 542 -5.94 5.11 -18.06
C MET A 542 -6.72 6.35 -18.50
N SER A 543 -6.44 7.53 -17.93
CA SER A 543 -7.05 8.78 -18.41
C SER A 543 -6.63 9.09 -19.84
N GLN A 544 -5.33 8.96 -20.16
CA GLN A 544 -4.84 9.17 -21.51
C GLN A 544 -5.40 8.12 -22.49
N LEU A 545 -5.52 6.86 -22.07
CA LEU A 545 -6.12 5.80 -22.89
C LEU A 545 -7.58 6.12 -23.24
N ARG A 546 -8.37 6.65 -22.31
CA ARG A 546 -9.74 7.11 -22.58
C ARG A 546 -9.77 8.18 -23.68
N ASP A 547 -8.86 9.15 -23.64
CA ASP A 547 -8.79 10.22 -24.64
C ASP A 547 -8.40 9.65 -26.03
N LEU A 548 -7.48 8.68 -26.06
CA LEU A 548 -7.12 7.97 -27.29
C LEU A 548 -8.28 7.13 -27.82
N GLN A 549 -9.05 6.48 -26.96
CA GLN A 549 -10.26 5.75 -27.34
C GLN A 549 -11.31 6.68 -27.97
N ALA A 550 -11.51 7.87 -27.40
CA ALA A 550 -12.39 8.89 -27.96
C ALA A 550 -11.91 9.37 -29.33
N LYS A 551 -10.59 9.58 -29.51
CA LYS A 551 -9.99 10.01 -30.77
C LYS A 551 -10.10 8.97 -31.88
N PHE A 552 -9.77 7.71 -31.61
CA PHE A 552 -9.67 6.67 -32.64
C PHE A 552 -10.97 5.88 -32.81
N GLY A 553 -11.90 5.96 -31.85
CA GLY A 553 -13.19 5.29 -31.87
C GLY A 553 -13.04 3.77 -32.00
N ASN A 554 -13.89 3.16 -32.82
CA ASN A 554 -13.96 1.70 -32.98
C ASN A 554 -12.71 1.06 -33.62
N ARG A 555 -11.76 1.86 -34.13
CA ARG A 555 -10.49 1.37 -34.70
C ARG A 555 -9.48 0.97 -33.61
N LEU A 556 -9.66 1.47 -32.39
CA LEU A 556 -8.84 1.16 -31.22
C LEU A 556 -9.65 0.33 -30.21
N SER A 557 -9.07 -0.75 -29.74
CA SER A 557 -9.58 -1.52 -28.61
C SER A 557 -8.61 -1.43 -27.43
N LEU A 558 -9.13 -1.14 -26.25
CA LEU A 558 -8.35 -1.13 -25.02
C LEU A 558 -8.68 -2.38 -24.22
N VAL A 559 -7.67 -2.99 -23.62
CA VAL A 559 -7.84 -4.11 -22.69
C VAL A 559 -6.97 -3.83 -21.48
N GLY A 560 -7.60 -3.65 -20.31
CA GLY A 560 -6.86 -3.60 -19.06
C GLY A 560 -6.54 -5.01 -18.57
N VAL A 561 -5.38 -5.22 -17.97
CA VAL A 561 -5.04 -6.42 -17.20
C VAL A 561 -4.71 -5.97 -15.79
N ASN A 562 -5.59 -6.27 -14.85
CA ASN A 562 -5.42 -5.82 -13.48
C ASN A 562 -4.59 -6.82 -12.67
N VAL A 563 -3.66 -6.30 -11.86
CA VAL A 563 -2.78 -7.07 -10.96
C VAL A 563 -2.98 -6.70 -9.48
N ASP A 564 -4.16 -6.23 -9.10
CA ASP A 564 -4.52 -6.09 -7.69
C ASP A 564 -4.68 -7.47 -7.04
N VAL A 565 -4.48 -7.54 -5.73
CA VAL A 565 -4.70 -8.77 -4.95
C VAL A 565 -6.20 -9.08 -4.85
N ASP A 566 -7.03 -8.04 -4.73
CA ASP A 566 -8.49 -8.12 -4.70
C ASP A 566 -9.11 -7.40 -5.90
N SER A 567 -9.93 -8.13 -6.66
CA SER A 567 -10.73 -7.58 -7.78
C SER A 567 -11.65 -6.42 -7.38
N ALA A 568 -12.07 -6.33 -6.11
CA ALA A 568 -12.92 -5.25 -5.64
C ALA A 568 -12.24 -3.88 -5.76
N ASP A 569 -10.91 -3.82 -5.60
CA ASP A 569 -10.14 -2.59 -5.76
C ASP A 569 -10.13 -2.11 -7.20
N ALA A 570 -9.86 -3.03 -8.13
CA ALA A 570 -9.92 -2.79 -9.55
C ALA A 570 -11.33 -2.35 -10.00
N GLN A 571 -12.37 -3.06 -9.53
CA GLN A 571 -13.77 -2.74 -9.86
C GLN A 571 -14.14 -1.34 -9.42
N ARG A 572 -13.69 -0.92 -8.24
CA ARG A 572 -13.92 0.42 -7.70
C ARG A 572 -13.35 1.49 -8.63
N VAL A 573 -12.07 1.37 -9.00
CA VAL A 573 -11.41 2.34 -9.91
C VAL A 573 -12.11 2.39 -11.28
N VAL A 574 -12.45 1.23 -11.84
CA VAL A 574 -13.13 1.14 -13.15
C VAL A 574 -14.51 1.78 -13.13
N GLN A 575 -15.32 1.51 -12.10
CA GLN A 575 -16.67 2.06 -11.97
C GLN A 575 -16.64 3.57 -11.69
N GLN A 576 -15.78 4.02 -10.78
CA GLN A 576 -15.67 5.44 -10.41
C GLN A 576 -15.28 6.31 -11.60
N ASN A 577 -14.35 5.85 -12.42
CA ASN A 577 -13.87 6.60 -13.59
C ASN A 577 -14.65 6.30 -14.88
N ARG A 578 -15.67 5.43 -14.80
CA ARG A 578 -16.52 5.02 -15.92
C ARG A 578 -15.73 4.50 -17.13
N TYR A 579 -14.64 3.78 -16.89
CA TYR A 579 -13.87 3.18 -17.96
C TYR A 579 -14.69 2.09 -18.65
N SER A 580 -14.89 2.24 -19.96
CA SER A 580 -15.87 1.47 -20.73
C SER A 580 -15.30 0.21 -21.39
N TRP A 581 -13.98 0.01 -21.32
CA TRP A 581 -13.32 -1.13 -21.93
C TRP A 581 -13.20 -2.33 -20.97
N SER A 582 -12.79 -3.48 -21.51
CA SER A 582 -12.71 -4.71 -20.72
C SER A 582 -11.44 -4.74 -19.86
N HIS A 583 -11.60 -5.13 -18.59
CA HIS A 583 -10.49 -5.36 -17.67
C HIS A 583 -10.42 -6.83 -17.30
N LEU A 584 -9.38 -7.51 -17.74
CA LEU A 584 -9.03 -8.87 -17.34
C LEU A 584 -8.53 -8.88 -15.89
N TYR A 585 -8.82 -9.96 -15.16
CA TYR A 585 -8.36 -10.17 -13.80
C TYR A 585 -8.12 -11.65 -13.52
N SER A 586 -7.06 -11.93 -12.77
CA SER A 586 -6.79 -13.23 -12.17
C SER A 586 -6.23 -13.01 -10.77
N LYS A 587 -6.66 -13.84 -9.81
CA LYS A 587 -6.17 -13.77 -8.42
C LYS A 587 -4.66 -14.02 -8.37
N GLY A 588 -3.97 -13.34 -7.44
CA GLY A 588 -2.55 -13.52 -7.16
C GLY A 588 -1.69 -12.26 -7.34
N GLY A 589 -2.29 -11.12 -7.69
CA GLY A 589 -1.58 -9.86 -7.86
C GLY A 589 -0.48 -9.93 -8.93
N MET A 590 0.72 -9.47 -8.57
CA MET A 590 1.92 -9.58 -9.42
C MET A 590 2.37 -11.02 -9.69
N GLU A 591 1.91 -11.99 -8.91
CA GLU A 591 2.15 -13.44 -9.12
C GLU A 591 0.96 -14.15 -9.77
N SER A 592 -0.05 -13.40 -10.21
CA SER A 592 -1.23 -13.97 -10.85
C SER A 592 -0.90 -14.64 -12.19
N GLN A 593 -1.79 -15.52 -12.65
CA GLN A 593 -1.64 -16.21 -13.94
C GLN A 593 -1.39 -15.21 -15.09
N LEU A 594 -2.12 -14.09 -15.12
CA LEU A 594 -2.01 -13.08 -16.16
C LEU A 594 -0.70 -12.29 -16.12
N ALA A 595 -0.17 -12.03 -14.93
CA ALA A 595 1.13 -11.40 -14.75
C ALA A 595 2.26 -12.37 -15.14
N ASN A 596 2.19 -13.62 -14.69
CA ASN A 596 3.19 -14.64 -14.98
C ASN A 596 3.21 -15.04 -16.47
N GLN A 597 2.07 -15.08 -17.15
CA GLN A 597 2.02 -15.49 -18.56
C GLN A 597 2.85 -14.59 -19.50
N LEU A 598 3.01 -13.31 -19.15
CA LEU A 598 3.82 -12.32 -19.87
C LEU A 598 4.97 -11.75 -19.02
N GLY A 599 5.30 -12.38 -17.90
CA GLY A 599 6.43 -12.02 -17.03
C GLY A 599 6.43 -10.58 -16.53
N VAL A 600 5.27 -10.07 -16.12
CA VAL A 600 5.13 -8.68 -15.67
C VAL A 600 5.81 -8.52 -14.30
N VAL A 601 6.80 -7.63 -14.26
CA VAL A 601 7.62 -7.35 -13.07
C VAL A 601 7.33 -5.97 -12.47
N SER A 602 6.71 -5.08 -13.26
CA SER A 602 6.27 -3.76 -12.82
C SER A 602 5.02 -3.33 -13.60
N VAL A 603 4.28 -2.38 -13.03
CA VAL A 603 3.17 -1.68 -13.68
C VAL A 603 3.34 -0.16 -13.54
N PRO A 604 2.90 0.63 -14.52
CA PRO A 604 2.19 0.23 -15.75
C PRO A 604 3.11 -0.42 -16.78
N MET A 605 2.53 -1.32 -17.59
CA MET A 605 3.18 -1.88 -18.78
C MET A 605 2.16 -1.97 -19.92
N MET A 606 2.51 -1.48 -21.11
CA MET A 606 1.64 -1.59 -22.28
C MET A 606 2.23 -2.45 -23.39
N ILE A 607 1.33 -3.16 -24.09
CA ILE A 607 1.62 -3.90 -25.32
C ILE A 607 0.68 -3.40 -26.41
N VAL A 608 1.24 -3.05 -27.55
CA VAL A 608 0.47 -2.59 -28.72
C VAL A 608 0.42 -3.71 -29.75
N VAL A 609 -0.78 -4.00 -30.25
CA VAL A 609 -1.09 -5.02 -31.25
C VAL A 609 -1.73 -4.35 -32.45
N ASP A 610 -1.30 -4.71 -33.66
CA ASP A 610 -1.89 -4.20 -34.89
C ASP A 610 -3.24 -4.87 -35.22
N ALA A 611 -3.92 -4.37 -36.24
CA ALA A 611 -5.22 -4.89 -36.68
C ALA A 611 -5.17 -6.33 -37.22
N THR A 612 -3.98 -6.89 -37.50
CA THR A 612 -3.82 -8.31 -37.88
C THR A 612 -3.65 -9.23 -36.67
N GLY A 613 -3.68 -8.67 -35.45
CA GLY A 613 -3.51 -9.41 -34.20
C GLY A 613 -2.04 -9.60 -33.79
N LYS A 614 -1.08 -9.01 -34.51
CA LYS A 614 0.36 -9.15 -34.24
C LYS A 614 0.88 -8.05 -33.32
N VAL A 615 1.74 -8.42 -32.37
CA VAL A 615 2.36 -7.45 -31.45
C VAL A 615 3.35 -6.56 -32.20
N VAL A 616 3.15 -5.25 -32.09
CA VAL A 616 4.01 -4.22 -32.67
C VAL A 616 5.15 -3.88 -31.72
N LYS A 617 4.83 -3.68 -30.43
CA LYS A 617 5.79 -3.32 -29.39
C LYS A 617 5.28 -3.72 -28.00
N THR A 618 6.21 -4.14 -27.14
CA THR A 618 6.01 -4.38 -25.70
C THR A 618 6.73 -3.32 -24.89
N GLY A 619 6.33 -3.09 -23.63
CA GLY A 619 6.98 -2.10 -22.77
C GLY A 619 6.76 -0.67 -23.27
N VAL A 620 5.61 -0.38 -23.87
CA VAL A 620 5.31 0.94 -24.44
C VAL A 620 5.00 1.92 -23.30
N HIS A 621 5.70 3.05 -23.29
CA HIS A 621 5.37 4.15 -22.38
C HIS A 621 4.27 5.05 -22.95
N SER A 622 3.52 5.71 -22.07
CA SER A 622 2.42 6.59 -22.47
C SER A 622 2.85 7.77 -23.36
N ALA A 623 4.09 8.24 -23.21
CA ALA A 623 4.66 9.32 -24.04
C ALA A 623 4.81 8.96 -25.53
N GLU A 624 5.08 7.68 -25.85
CA GLU A 624 5.27 7.22 -27.24
C GLU A 624 3.98 6.65 -27.86
N LEU A 625 3.00 6.26 -27.04
CA LEU A 625 1.80 5.56 -27.46
C LEU A 625 1.02 6.30 -28.56
N SER A 626 0.80 7.61 -28.40
CA SER A 626 0.09 8.43 -29.38
C SER A 626 0.73 8.39 -30.77
N GLY A 627 2.07 8.41 -30.83
CA GLY A 627 2.84 8.35 -32.08
C GLY A 627 2.68 6.99 -32.77
N ILE A 628 2.80 5.91 -32.00
CA ILE A 628 2.60 4.54 -32.50
C ILE A 628 1.17 4.38 -33.06
N LEU A 629 0.16 4.82 -32.32
CA LEU A 629 -1.24 4.68 -32.73
C LEU A 629 -1.57 5.48 -33.98
N ASN A 630 -1.05 6.70 -34.14
CA ASN A 630 -1.22 7.49 -35.37
C ASN A 630 -0.62 6.78 -36.60
N GLY A 631 0.47 6.02 -36.43
CA GLY A 631 1.09 5.25 -37.51
C GLY A 631 0.29 4.01 -37.93
N LEU A 632 -0.42 3.40 -36.97
CA LEU A 632 -1.21 2.18 -37.19
C LEU A 632 -2.66 2.45 -37.61
N ILE A 633 -3.26 3.54 -37.10
CA ILE A 633 -4.66 3.88 -37.31
C ILE A 633 -4.75 5.09 -38.24
N LYS A 634 -5.06 4.82 -39.51
CA LYS A 634 -5.34 5.85 -40.53
C LYS A 634 -6.79 6.31 -40.44
#